data_AF-A0A8X7V992-F1
#
_entry.id   AF-A0A8X7V992-F1
#
_cell.length_a   1.000
_cell.length_b   1.000
_cell.length_c   1.000
_cell.angle_alpha   90.00
_cell.angle_beta   90.00
_cell.angle_gamma   90.00
#
_symmetry.space_group_name_H-M   'P 1'
#
loop_
_entity.id
_entity.type
_entity.pdbx_description
1 polymer ?
#
loop_
_entity_poly.entity_id
_entity_poly.type
_entity_poly.pdbx_seq_one_letter_code
_entity_poly.pdbx_strand_id
1 'polypeptide(L)' 'MKQGDSSVREYNSSFLAAGLLDNHDQGMLVKMYRDGLKEDIRVALESTDFSTIDDIMQAALDIEEGARSSSSDS' A
#
# COMPACT_ATOMS: atom_id res chain seq x y z
N MET A 1 -1.47 11.60 1.82
CA MET A 1 -1.14 10.79 3.01
C MET A 1 0.05 9.92 2.68
N LYS A 2 0.88 9.57 3.68
CA LYS A 2 2.00 8.64 3.52
C LYS A 2 1.93 7.58 4.61
N GLN A 3 2.39 6.37 4.32
CA GLN A 3 2.45 5.26 5.27
C GLN A 3 3.35 5.60 6.46
N GLY A 4 4.47 6.32 6.25
CA GLY A 4 5.37 6.71 7.33
C GLY A 4 5.89 5.47 8.06
N ASP A 5 5.82 5.46 9.39
CA ASP A 5 6.21 4.29 10.21
C ASP A 5 5.05 3.30 10.43
N SER A 6 3.83 3.66 10.02
CA SER A 6 2.64 2.82 10.19
C SER A 6 2.71 1.53 9.37
N SER A 7 1.98 0.52 9.82
CA SER A 7 1.72 -0.70 9.04
C SER A 7 0.88 -0.39 7.80
N VAL A 8 0.93 -1.28 6.80
CA VAL A 8 0.07 -1.17 5.60
C VAL A 8 -1.41 -1.15 5.98
N ARG A 9 -1.81 -1.90 7.03
CA ARG A 9 -3.19 -1.92 7.55
C ARG A 9 -3.62 -0.55 8.08
N GLU A 10 -2.81 0.06 8.94
CA GLU A 10 -3.09 1.39 9.52
C GLU A 10 -3.10 2.49 8.45
N TYR A 11 -2.18 2.39 7.49
CA TYR A 11 -2.15 3.28 6.34
C TYR A 11 -3.42 3.14 5.49
N ASN A 12 -3.87 1.91 5.21
CA ASN A 12 -5.11 1.66 4.47
C ASN A 12 -6.33 2.26 5.17
N SER A 13 -6.48 2.02 6.47
CA SER A 13 -7.58 2.61 7.24
C SER A 13 -7.58 4.13 7.17
N SER A 14 -6.41 4.76 7.27
CA SER A 14 -6.27 6.21 7.14
C SER A 14 -6.59 6.70 5.73
N PHE A 15 -6.18 5.96 4.70
CA PHE A 15 -6.43 6.28 3.31
C PHE A 15 -7.94 6.28 2.99
N LEU A 16 -8.66 5.24 3.42
CA LEU A 16 -10.09 5.11 3.21
C LEU A 16 -10.89 6.15 4.01
N ALA A 17 -10.44 6.49 5.22
CA ALA A 17 -11.09 7.49 6.07
C ALA A 17 -10.96 8.93 5.55
N ALA A 18 -10.05 9.19 4.60
CA ALA A 18 -9.83 10.54 4.07
C ALA A 18 -10.92 11.04 3.10
N GLY A 19 -11.95 10.24 2.82
CA GLY A 19 -13.07 10.64 1.95
C GLY A 19 -12.66 10.88 0.49
N LEU A 20 -11.60 10.20 0.04
CA LEU A 20 -11.08 10.34 -1.33
C LEU A 20 -11.89 9.54 -2.36
N LEU A 21 -12.59 8.49 -1.92
CA LEU A 21 -13.29 7.55 -2.80
C LEU A 21 -14.38 8.21 -3.65
N ASP A 22 -15.02 9.26 -3.12
CA ASP A 22 -16.12 9.96 -3.81
C ASP A 22 -15.63 11.01 -4.82
N ASN A 23 -14.34 11.36 -4.80
CA ASN A 23 -13.79 12.50 -5.54
C ASN A 23 -12.81 12.09 -6.66
N HIS A 24 -12.44 10.81 -6.73
CA HIS A 24 -11.40 10.33 -7.64
C HIS A 24 -11.81 9.00 -8.28
N ASP A 25 -11.41 8.79 -9.54
CA ASP A 25 -11.56 7.50 -10.18
C ASP A 25 -10.60 6.45 -9.57
N GLN A 26 -10.88 5.17 -9.83
CA GLN A 26 -10.09 4.05 -9.32
C GLN A 26 -8.60 4.12 -9.71
N GLY A 27 -8.29 4.53 -10.94
CA GLY A 27 -6.90 4.63 -11.40
C GLY A 27 -6.11 5.68 -10.63
N MET A 28 -6.74 6.84 -10.37
CA MET A 28 -6.18 7.89 -9.54
C MET A 28 -6.01 7.42 -8.09
N LEU A 29 -7.01 6.74 -7.53
CA LEU A 29 -6.96 6.21 -6.16
C LEU A 29 -5.79 5.22 -5.99
N VAL A 30 -5.63 4.26 -6.91
CA VAL A 30 -4.53 3.29 -6.92
C VAL A 30 -3.18 4.01 -7.00
N LYS A 31 -3.05 5.02 -7.86
CA LYS A 31 -1.82 5.81 -7.96
C LYS A 31 -1.51 6.55 -6.66
N MET A 32 -2.50 7.23 -6.07
CA MET A 32 -2.34 7.94 -4.80
C MET A 32 -1.97 7.00 -3.65
N TYR A 33 -2.53 5.79 -3.65
CA TYR A 33 -2.20 4.76 -2.67
C TYR A 33 -0.74 4.31 -2.83
N ARG A 34 -0.32 3.96 -4.04
CA ARG A 34 1.07 3.59 -4.36
C ARG A 34 2.08 4.69 -3.97
N ASP A 35 1.75 5.94 -4.24
CA ASP A 35 2.59 7.09 -3.92
C ASP A 35 2.71 7.33 -2.40
N GLY A 36 1.74 6.86 -1.62
CA GLY A 36 1.78 6.95 -0.17
C GLY A 36 2.54 5.82 0.53
N LEU A 37 2.74 4.67 -0.11
CA LEU A 37 3.46 3.53 0.49
C LEU A 37 4.92 3.86 0.84
N LYS A 38 5.52 3.08 1.76
CA LYS A 38 6.97 3.09 2.01
C LYS A 38 7.73 2.76 0.73
N GLU A 39 8.96 3.28 0.63
CA GLU A 39 9.78 3.18 -0.58
C GLU A 39 10.12 1.74 -0.94
N ASP A 40 10.49 0.92 0.04
CA ASP A 40 10.78 -0.51 -0.14
C ASP A 40 9.58 -1.28 -0.72
N ILE A 41 8.39 -1.07 -0.18
CA ILE A 41 7.16 -1.67 -0.69
C ILE A 41 6.85 -1.13 -2.10
N ARG A 42 6.95 0.18 -2.32
CA ARG A 42 6.67 0.80 -3.61
C ARG A 42 7.59 0.24 -4.72
N VAL A 43 8.88 0.12 -4.44
CA VAL A 43 9.87 -0.44 -5.38
C VAL A 43 9.55 -1.90 -5.70
N ALA A 44 9.21 -2.69 -4.67
CA ALA A 44 8.81 -4.09 -4.88
C ALA A 44 7.52 -4.23 -5.72
N LEU A 45 6.68 -3.20 -5.77
CA LEU A 45 5.43 -3.16 -6.55
C LEU A 45 5.54 -2.48 -7.91
N GLU A 46 6.72 -1.99 -8.31
CA GLU A 46 6.89 -1.12 -9.47
C GLU A 46 6.41 -1.78 -10.78
N SER A 47 6.69 -3.06 -10.95
CA SER A 47 6.36 -3.83 -12.17
C SER A 47 4.94 -4.40 -12.23
N THR A 48 4.12 -4.18 -11.19
CA THR A 48 2.78 -4.75 -11.11
C THR A 48 1.73 -3.67 -11.35
N ASP A 49 0.78 -3.90 -12.24
CA ASP A 49 -0.38 -3.02 -12.40
C ASP A 49 -1.54 -3.48 -11.53
N PHE A 50 -2.23 -2.53 -10.89
CA PHE A 50 -3.36 -2.79 -10.00
C PHE A 50 -4.61 -2.09 -10.50
N SER A 51 -5.75 -2.80 -10.44
CA SER A 51 -7.04 -2.25 -10.88
C SER A 51 -7.84 -1.64 -9.74
N THR A 52 -7.58 -2.07 -8.50
CA THR A 52 -8.30 -1.60 -7.31
C THR A 52 -7.38 -1.32 -6.13
N ILE A 53 -7.88 -0.54 -5.16
CA ILE A 53 -7.21 -0.34 -3.86
C ILE A 53 -6.99 -1.66 -3.12
N ASP A 54 -7.94 -2.59 -3.18
CA ASP A 54 -7.83 -3.87 -2.48
C ASP A 54 -6.69 -4.72 -3.06
N ASP A 55 -6.51 -4.73 -4.38
CA ASP A 55 -5.42 -5.46 -5.03
C ASP A 55 -4.04 -4.96 -4.58
N ILE A 56 -3.83 -3.63 -4.63
CA ILE A 56 -2.55 -3.03 -4.23
C ILE A 56 -2.33 -3.13 -2.71
N MET A 57 -3.38 -3.03 -1.89
CA MET A 57 -3.31 -3.22 -0.45
C MET A 57 -2.84 -4.64 -0.12
N GLN A 58 -3.42 -5.67 -0.75
CA GLN A 58 -3.05 -7.05 -0.49
C GLN A 58 -1.60 -7.32 -0.88
N ALA A 59 -1.17 -6.85 -2.06
CA ALA A 59 0.23 -6.99 -2.47
C ALA A 59 1.21 -6.27 -1.54
N ALA A 60 0.83 -5.08 -1.03
CA ALA A 60 1.63 -4.36 -0.04
C ALA A 60 1.72 -5.10 1.30
N LEU A 61 0.63 -5.76 1.75
CA LEU A 61 0.63 -6.60 2.94
C LEU A 61 1.56 -7.79 2.79
N ASP A 62 1.51 -8.48 1.65
CA ASP A 62 2.33 -9.66 1.38
C ASP A 62 3.83 -9.31 1.44
N ILE A 63 4.22 -8.11 0.99
CA ILE A 63 5.59 -7.61 1.10
C ILE A 63 5.95 -7.27 2.55
N GLU A 64 5.10 -6.52 3.27
CA GLU A 64 5.37 -6.12 4.65
C GLU A 64 5.47 -7.33 5.59
N GLU A 65 4.66 -8.36 5.38
CA GLU A 65 4.64 -9.60 6.18
C GLU A 65 5.71 -10.60 5.72
N GLY A 66 5.96 -10.69 4.41
CA GLY A 66 7.03 -11.49 3.84
C GLY A 66 8.42 -11.02 4.30
N ALA A 67 8.66 -9.71 4.34
CA ALA A 67 9.90 -9.13 4.86
C ALA A 67 10.12 -9.44 6.36
N ARG A 68 9.05 -9.49 7.15
CA ARG A 68 9.12 -9.87 8.57
C ARG A 68 9.45 -11.35 8.77
N SER A 69 9.06 -12.20 7.82
CA SER A 69 9.28 -13.65 7.85
C SER A 69 10.74 -14.03 7.53
N SER A 70 11.48 -13.18 6.80
CA SER A 70 12.91 -13.37 6.53
C SER A 70 13.85 -12.97 7.67
N SER A 71 13.33 -12.45 8.79
CA SER A 71 14.10 -12.07 9.98
C SER A 71 13.94 -13.09 11.12
N SER A 72 14.09 -14.38 10.80
CA SER A 72 14.20 -15.47 11.78
C SER A 72 15.33 -16.42 11.37
N ASP A 73 16.55 -15.89 11.29
CA ASP A 73 17.77 -16.68 11.33
C ASP A 73 18.83 -15.89 12.11
N SER A 74 18.94 -16.19 13.41
CA SER A 74 20.14 -16.05 14.25
C SER A 74 19.90 -16.68 15.61
#